data_AF-A0A1B6M0B8-F1
#
_entry.id   AF-A0A1B6M0B8-F1
#
_cell.length_a   1.000
_cell.length_b   1.000
_cell.length_c   1.000
_cell.angle_alpha   90.00
_cell.angle_beta   90.00
_cell.angle_gamma   90.00
#
_symmetry.space_group_name_H-M   'P 1'
#
loop_
_entity.id
_entity.type
_entity.pdbx_description
1 polymer ?
#
loop_
_entity_poly.entity_id
_entity_poly.type
_entity_poly.pdbx_seq_one_letter_code
_entity_poly.pdbx_strand_id
1 'polypeptide(L)'
;MKIKEVPQVSSALFFQYNTQLGPPYHVLIDTNFVNFSIKNKLDIFQSMMDCLYAKCIPYVTDCVIGELEKLGQKYRVALKILKDPRFERISCVHKGTYADDCIVQRVTQHKCYIVATNDKALKRRIRKIPGVPIMYISQHRYTIERMPDAYGAPKT
;
A
#
# COMPACT_ATOMS: atom_id res chain seq x y z
N MET A 1 -33.44 9.15 6.00
CA MET A 1 -32.01 9.27 5.59
C MET A 1 -31.15 8.68 6.70
N LYS A 2 -30.39 7.59 6.44
CA LYS A 2 -29.43 7.07 7.43
C LYS A 2 -28.20 7.98 7.42
N ILE A 3 -28.04 8.76 8.48
CA ILE A 3 -26.85 9.57 8.72
C ILE A 3 -25.70 8.58 8.92
N LYS A 4 -24.80 8.48 7.94
CA LYS A 4 -23.51 7.79 8.14
C LYS A 4 -22.67 8.74 9.00
N GLU A 5 -22.58 8.46 10.30
CA GLU A 5 -21.61 9.08 11.18
C GLU A 5 -20.21 8.77 10.63
N VAL A 6 -19.61 9.76 9.97
CA VAL A 6 -18.19 9.72 9.65
C VAL A 6 -17.49 10.11 10.95
N PRO A 7 -16.67 9.23 11.56
CA PRO A 7 -15.95 9.58 12.77
C PRO A 7 -15.14 10.85 12.50
N GLN A 8 -15.44 11.91 13.25
CA GLN A 8 -14.74 13.19 13.21
C GLN A 8 -13.33 12.97 13.77
N VAL A 9 -12.39 12.66 12.88
CA VAL A 9 -10.99 12.49 13.24
C VAL A 9 -10.39 13.88 13.46
N SER A 10 -10.08 14.22 14.71
CA SER A 10 -9.42 15.48 15.10
C SER A 10 -8.18 15.74 14.24
N SER A 11 -8.02 16.98 13.77
CA SER A 11 -6.82 17.44 13.05
C SER A 11 -5.52 17.25 13.85
N ALA A 12 -5.59 17.09 15.18
CA ALA A 12 -4.43 16.77 16.02
C ALA A 12 -3.86 15.36 15.73
N LEU A 13 -4.68 14.42 15.23
CA LEU A 13 -4.22 13.10 14.79
C LEU A 13 -3.39 13.15 13.49
N PHE A 14 -3.42 14.27 12.76
CA PHE A 14 -2.52 14.49 11.62
C PHE A 14 -1.05 14.63 12.08
N PHE A 15 -0.84 15.13 13.30
CA PHE A 15 0.48 15.25 13.93
C PHE A 15 0.84 14.08 14.85
N GLN A 16 -0.02 13.07 14.97
CA GLN A 16 0.32 11.88 15.74
C GLN A 16 1.36 11.07 14.98
N TYR A 17 2.62 11.25 15.38
CA TYR A 17 3.72 10.38 15.06
C TYR A 17 3.30 8.94 15.38
N ASN A 18 3.20 8.13 14.33
CA ASN A 18 2.82 6.74 14.49
C ASN A 18 4.08 5.94 14.84
N THR A 19 4.29 5.72 16.14
CA THR A 19 5.46 5.01 16.68
C THR A 19 5.56 3.55 16.21
N GLN A 20 4.52 3.00 15.59
CA GLN A 20 4.51 1.64 15.02
C GLN A 20 5.07 1.60 13.59
N LEU A 21 5.33 2.75 12.98
CA LEU A 21 6.00 2.83 11.68
C LEU A 21 7.49 3.04 11.90
N GLY A 22 8.27 1.97 11.70
CA GLY A 22 9.72 2.00 11.74
C GLY A 22 10.32 0.88 10.87
N PRO A 23 11.62 0.95 10.55
CA PRO A 23 12.31 -0.14 9.88
C PRO A 23 12.29 -1.45 10.71
N PRO A 24 12.11 -2.63 10.09
CA PRO A 24 11.81 -2.83 8.67
C PRO A 24 10.38 -2.39 8.33
N TYR A 25 10.24 -1.58 7.27
CA TYR A 25 8.93 -1.07 6.88
C TYR A 25 8.07 -2.17 6.24
N HIS A 26 6.86 -2.33 6.74
CA HIS A 26 5.88 -3.27 6.20
C HIS A 26 5.05 -2.58 5.12
N VAL A 27 5.15 -3.03 3.87
CA VAL A 27 4.50 -2.38 2.71
C VAL A 27 3.43 -3.28 2.10
N LEU A 28 2.15 -2.92 2.25
CA LEU A 28 1.04 -3.61 1.59
C LEU A 28 0.99 -3.23 0.11
N ILE A 29 1.05 -4.24 -0.76
CA ILE A 29 1.09 -4.05 -2.21
C ILE A 29 -0.25 -4.42 -2.83
N ASP A 30 -0.70 -3.52 -3.69
CA ASP A 30 -1.87 -3.69 -4.54
C ASP A 30 -1.47 -4.18 -5.96
N THR A 31 -2.38 -4.88 -6.64
CA THR A 31 -2.22 -5.39 -8.02
C THR A 31 -1.79 -4.28 -8.98
N ASN A 32 -2.43 -3.11 -8.87
CA ASN A 32 -2.17 -1.98 -9.76
C ASN A 32 -0.71 -1.50 -9.65
N PHE A 33 -0.17 -1.46 -8.42
CA PHE A 33 1.20 -1.04 -8.17
C PHE A 33 2.22 -1.95 -8.86
N VAL A 34 2.04 -3.28 -8.78
CA VAL A 34 2.90 -4.26 -9.45
C VAL A 34 2.88 -4.07 -10.96
N ASN A 35 1.69 -3.87 -11.55
CA ASN A 35 1.57 -3.64 -12.99
C ASN A 35 2.29 -2.37 -13.44
N PHE A 36 2.16 -1.28 -12.68
CA PHE A 36 2.91 -0.05 -12.97
C PHE A 36 4.42 -0.25 -12.78
N SER A 37 4.85 -1.03 -11.79
CA SER A 37 6.27 -1.34 -11.55
C SER A 37 6.88 -2.06 -12.75
N ILE A 38 6.19 -3.10 -13.26
CA ILE A 38 6.60 -3.84 -14.46
C ILE A 38 6.66 -2.91 -15.67
N LYS A 39 5.63 -2.09 -15.89
CA LYS A 39 5.56 -1.16 -17.03
C LYS A 39 6.71 -0.16 -17.03
N ASN A 40 7.11 0.33 -15.85
CA ASN A 40 8.23 1.27 -15.70
C ASN A 40 9.58 0.57 -15.55
N LYS A 41 9.63 -0.77 -15.63
CA LYS A 41 10.85 -1.58 -15.46
C LYS A 41 11.55 -1.34 -14.12
N LEU A 42 10.77 -1.18 -13.06
CA LEU A 42 11.27 -0.94 -11.70
C LEU A 42 11.32 -2.25 -10.92
N ASP A 43 12.48 -2.56 -10.33
CA ASP A 43 12.60 -3.66 -9.38
C ASP A 43 11.89 -3.27 -8.08
N ILE A 44 10.92 -4.08 -7.65
CA ILE A 44 10.03 -3.72 -6.54
C ILE A 44 10.81 -3.58 -5.23
N PHE A 45 11.72 -4.51 -4.95
CA PHE A 45 12.43 -4.54 -3.67
C PHE A 45 13.44 -3.40 -3.59
N GLN A 46 14.27 -3.25 -4.63
CA GLN A 46 15.28 -2.20 -4.70
C GLN A 46 14.63 -0.82 -4.70
N SER A 47 13.60 -0.61 -5.52
CA SER A 47 12.94 0.71 -5.59
C SER A 47 12.24 1.09 -4.28
N MET A 48 11.74 0.11 -3.50
CA MET A 48 11.21 0.36 -2.15
C MET A 48 12.31 0.80 -1.18
N MET A 49 13.44 0.10 -1.18
CA MET A 49 14.56 0.41 -0.30
C MET A 49 15.21 1.75 -0.66
N ASP A 50 15.33 2.07 -1.95
CA ASP A 50 15.85 3.35 -2.44
C ASP A 50 14.92 4.52 -2.07
N CYS A 51 13.60 4.27 -2.00
CA CYS A 51 12.60 5.27 -1.64
C CYS A 51 12.59 5.54 -0.12
N LEU A 52 12.71 4.49 0.70
CA LEU A 52 12.60 4.59 2.17
C LEU A 52 13.94 4.66 2.89
N TYR A 53 15.06 4.48 2.18
CA TYR A 53 16.42 4.38 2.71
C TYR A 53 16.54 3.38 3.89
N ALA A 54 15.76 2.31 3.85
CA ALA A 54 15.65 1.33 4.92
C ALA A 54 15.19 -0.02 4.39
N LYS A 55 15.31 -1.07 5.21
CA LYS A 55 14.80 -2.41 4.89
C LYS A 55 13.28 -2.37 4.76
N CYS A 56 12.77 -2.97 3.68
CA CYS A 56 11.34 -3.06 3.39
C CYS A 56 10.92 -4.53 3.29
N ILE A 57 9.78 -4.87 3.86
CA ILE A 57 9.15 -6.18 3.76
C ILE A 57 7.83 -5.98 2.99
N PRO A 58 7.75 -6.43 1.73
CA PRO A 58 6.53 -6.33 0.96
C PRO A 58 5.53 -7.40 1.40
N TYR A 59 4.30 -6.99 1.64
CA TYR A 59 3.17 -7.83 1.96
C TYR A 59 2.16 -7.83 0.84
N VAL A 60 1.55 -8.99 0.60
CA VAL A 60 0.42 -9.12 -0.31
C VAL A 60 -0.71 -9.87 0.38
N THR A 61 -1.93 -9.40 0.18
CA THR A 61 -3.12 -10.04 0.74
C THR A 61 -3.59 -11.19 -0.15
N ASP A 62 -4.14 -12.25 0.45
CA ASP A 62 -4.69 -13.38 -0.30
C ASP A 62 -5.78 -12.96 -1.31
N CYS A 63 -6.52 -11.89 -1.00
CA CYS A 63 -7.55 -11.36 -1.89
C CYS A 63 -6.97 -10.70 -3.16
N VAL A 64 -5.83 -10.01 -3.04
CA VAL A 64 -5.10 -9.44 -4.18
C VAL A 64 -4.58 -10.57 -5.09
N ILE A 65 -4.01 -11.63 -4.51
CA ILE A 65 -3.58 -12.81 -5.28
C ILE A 65 -4.77 -13.46 -5.98
N GLY A 66 -5.86 -13.71 -5.26
CA GLY A 66 -7.05 -14.35 -5.81
C GLY A 66 -7.75 -13.53 -6.90
N GLU A 67 -7.71 -12.19 -6.82
CA GLU A 67 -8.19 -11.31 -7.89
C GLU A 67 -7.31 -11.42 -9.14
N LEU A 68 -6.00 -11.38 -8.97
CA LEU A 68 -5.02 -11.55 -10.05
C LEU A 68 -5.14 -12.89 -10.77
N GLU A 69 -5.39 -13.98 -10.04
CA GLU A 69 -5.57 -15.32 -10.61
C GLU A 69 -6.82 -15.37 -11.53
N LYS A 70 -7.88 -14.64 -11.21
CA LYS A 70 -9.11 -14.56 -12.02
C LYS A 70 -8.92 -13.75 -13.30
N LEU A 71 -8.01 -12.76 -13.30
CA LEU A 71 -7.75 -11.92 -14.47
C LEU A 71 -6.95 -12.65 -15.58
N GLY A 72 -6.49 -13.88 -15.31
CA GLY A 72 -5.97 -14.79 -16.32
C GLY A 72 -4.57 -14.47 -16.86
N GLN A 73 -4.27 -14.95 -18.07
CA GLN A 73 -2.91 -14.97 -18.62
C GLN A 73 -2.25 -13.59 -18.75
N LYS A 74 -3.04 -12.53 -18.94
CA LYS A 74 -2.56 -11.15 -19.08
C LYS A 74 -1.70 -10.71 -17.88
N TYR A 75 -1.97 -11.24 -16.69
CA TYR A 75 -1.28 -10.86 -15.45
C TYR A 75 -0.34 -11.94 -14.92
N ARG A 76 0.02 -12.93 -15.75
CA ARG A 76 0.91 -14.04 -15.34
C ARG A 76 2.25 -13.57 -14.80
N VAL A 77 2.82 -12.50 -15.35
CA VAL A 77 4.09 -11.93 -14.89
C VAL A 77 3.93 -11.31 -13.50
N ALA A 78 2.90 -10.49 -13.29
CA ALA A 78 2.58 -9.90 -11.99
C ALA A 78 2.31 -10.98 -10.93
N LEU A 79 1.56 -12.02 -11.29
CA LEU A 79 1.30 -13.16 -10.40
C LEU A 79 2.58 -13.89 -10.01
N LYS A 80 3.52 -14.11 -10.95
CA LYS A 80 4.81 -14.74 -10.65
C LYS A 80 5.64 -13.90 -9.67
N ILE A 81 5.65 -12.57 -9.86
CA ILE A 81 6.35 -11.64 -8.97
C ILE A 81 5.74 -11.67 -7.57
N LEU A 82 4.42 -11.62 -7.44
CA LEU A 82 3.74 -11.64 -6.14
C LEU A 82 3.80 -13.00 -5.44
N LYS A 83 4.16 -14.08 -6.15
CA LYS A 83 4.43 -15.40 -5.60
C LYS A 83 5.91 -15.61 -5.24
N ASP A 84 6.77 -14.62 -5.46
CA ASP A 84 8.17 -14.67 -5.02
C ASP A 84 8.23 -14.82 -3.48
N PRO A 85 9.08 -15.71 -2.94
CA PRO A 85 9.13 -16.00 -1.50
C PRO A 85 9.56 -14.81 -0.65
N ARG A 86 10.10 -13.74 -1.25
CA ARG A 86 10.43 -12.50 -0.53
C ARG A 86 9.19 -11.65 -0.21
N PHE A 87 8.03 -11.97 -0.78
CA PHE A 87 6.75 -11.38 -0.38
C PHE A 87 6.13 -12.16 0.77
N GLU A 88 5.76 -11.44 1.82
CA GLU A 88 5.00 -12.00 2.93
C GLU A 88 3.51 -12.02 2.60
N ARG A 89 2.83 -13.13 2.92
CA ARG A 89 1.39 -13.24 2.67
C ARG A 89 0.57 -12.90 3.90
N ILE A 90 -0.48 -12.13 3.69
CA ILE A 90 -1.47 -11.83 4.74
C ILE A 90 -2.77 -12.53 4.42
N SER A 91 -3.14 -13.43 5.33
CA SER A 91 -4.41 -14.12 5.24
C SER A 91 -5.59 -13.21 5.54
N CYS A 92 -6.59 -13.31 4.68
CA CYS A 92 -7.79 -12.48 4.71
C CYS A 92 -8.98 -13.31 5.19
N VAL A 93 -9.69 -12.82 6.20
CA VAL A 93 -10.86 -13.51 6.76
C VAL A 93 -12.13 -12.84 6.26
N HIS A 94 -12.42 -13.00 4.97
CA HIS A 94 -13.62 -12.43 4.35
C HIS A 94 -14.04 -13.23 3.11
N LYS A 95 -15.35 -13.37 2.87
CA LYS A 95 -15.88 -13.99 1.64
C LYS A 95 -16.05 -12.93 0.56
N GLY A 96 -15.25 -12.97 -0.49
CA GLY A 96 -15.52 -12.26 -1.74
C GLY A 96 -15.53 -10.72 -1.69
N THR A 97 -14.85 -10.08 -0.72
CA THR A 97 -14.71 -8.62 -0.72
C THR A 97 -13.67 -8.16 -1.74
N TYR A 98 -13.88 -6.96 -2.29
CA TYR A 98 -12.92 -6.27 -3.14
C TYR A 98 -11.60 -6.04 -2.40
N ALA A 99 -10.47 -6.19 -3.09
CA ALA A 99 -9.13 -6.05 -2.51
C ALA A 99 -8.94 -4.68 -1.83
N ASP A 100 -9.42 -3.61 -2.46
CA ASP A 100 -9.40 -2.25 -1.92
C ASP A 100 -10.05 -2.14 -0.53
N ASP A 101 -11.21 -2.78 -0.34
CA ASP A 101 -11.93 -2.74 0.93
C ASP A 101 -11.16 -3.47 2.02
N CYS A 102 -10.54 -4.61 1.67
CA CYS A 102 -9.68 -5.36 2.57
C CYS A 102 -8.46 -4.53 2.99
N ILE A 103 -7.77 -3.89 2.04
CA ILE A 103 -6.60 -3.04 2.33
C ILE A 103 -7.00 -1.90 3.26
N VAL A 104 -8.10 -1.20 2.94
CA VAL A 104 -8.60 -0.07 3.76
C VAL A 104 -8.95 -0.53 5.16
N GLN A 105 -9.67 -1.65 5.31
CA GLN A 105 -9.99 -2.20 6.62
C GLN A 105 -8.73 -2.58 7.41
N ARG A 106 -7.78 -3.24 6.74
CA ARG A 106 -6.51 -3.66 7.34
C ARG A 106 -5.72 -2.49 7.91
N VAL A 107 -5.52 -1.44 7.10
CA VAL A 107 -4.72 -0.27 7.53
C VAL A 107 -5.46 0.65 8.50
N THR A 108 -6.80 0.56 8.54
CA THR A 108 -7.61 1.23 9.57
C THR A 108 -7.41 0.56 10.93
N GLN A 109 -7.41 -0.77 10.96
CA GLN A 109 -7.22 -1.57 12.18
C GLN A 109 -5.76 -1.56 12.66
N HIS A 110 -4.82 -1.71 11.74
CA HIS A 110 -3.40 -1.80 12.01
C HIS A 110 -2.68 -0.71 11.23
N LYS A 111 -2.27 0.35 11.93
CA LYS A 111 -1.60 1.50 11.33
C LYS A 111 -0.09 1.26 11.09
N CYS A 112 0.39 0.03 11.19
CA CYS A 112 1.81 -0.33 11.00
C CYS A 112 2.22 -0.58 9.54
N TYR A 113 1.34 -0.28 8.57
CA TYR A 113 1.57 -0.54 7.15
C TYR A 113 1.72 0.75 6.34
N ILE A 114 2.63 0.72 5.37
CA ILE A 114 2.64 1.62 4.22
C ILE A 114 1.82 0.97 3.11
N VAL A 115 0.97 1.72 2.40
CA VAL A 115 0.23 1.18 1.27
C VAL A 115 0.86 1.60 -0.05
N ALA A 116 1.28 0.64 -0.86
CA ALA A 116 1.80 0.86 -2.21
C ALA A 116 0.69 0.71 -3.26
N THR A 117 0.20 1.84 -3.79
CA THR A 117 -0.83 1.86 -4.84
C THR A 117 -0.75 3.11 -5.72
N ASN A 118 -1.02 2.92 -7.00
CA ASN A 118 -1.21 3.99 -7.98
C ASN A 118 -2.70 4.27 -8.26
N ASP A 119 -3.63 3.55 -7.62
CA ASP A 119 -5.06 3.76 -7.82
C ASP A 119 -5.54 5.06 -7.15
N LYS A 120 -6.16 5.95 -7.93
CA LYS A 120 -6.59 7.26 -7.44
C LYS A 120 -7.72 7.16 -6.41
N ALA A 121 -8.64 6.21 -6.57
CA ALA A 121 -9.76 6.02 -5.65
C ALA A 121 -9.27 5.46 -4.31
N LEU A 122 -8.40 4.44 -4.34
CA LEU A 122 -7.79 3.85 -3.14
C LEU A 122 -6.93 4.88 -2.40
N LYS A 123 -6.09 5.66 -3.10
CA LYS A 123 -5.34 6.78 -2.49
C LYS A 123 -6.27 7.77 -1.78
N ARG A 124 -7.39 8.16 -2.40
CA ARG A 124 -8.37 9.07 -1.77
C ARG A 124 -9.00 8.49 -0.51
N ARG A 125 -9.20 7.16 -0.44
CA ARG A 125 -9.73 6.48 0.74
C ARG A 125 -8.69 6.42 1.86
N ILE A 126 -7.46 6.03 1.55
CA ILE A 126 -6.38 5.91 2.55
C ILE A 126 -5.99 7.27 3.12
N ARG A 127 -6.04 8.35 2.33
CA ARG A 127 -5.79 9.72 2.84
C ARG A 127 -6.71 10.15 3.98
N LYS A 128 -7.91 9.57 4.08
CA LYS A 128 -8.84 9.83 5.18
C LYS A 128 -8.41 9.16 6.49
N ILE A 129 -7.50 8.19 6.42
CA ILE A 129 -6.96 7.47 7.57
C ILE A 129 -5.69 8.20 8.02
N PRO A 130 -5.62 8.71 9.26
CA PRO A 130 -4.41 9.35 9.78
C PRO A 130 -3.33 8.30 10.09
N GLY A 131 -2.07 8.66 9.85
CA GLY A 131 -0.92 7.84 10.20
C GLY A 131 -0.62 6.66 9.26
N VAL A 132 -1.24 6.63 8.07
CA VAL A 132 -0.97 5.62 7.02
C VAL A 132 -0.28 6.29 5.82
N PRO A 133 1.03 6.02 5.61
CA PRO A 133 1.76 6.52 4.46
C PRO A 133 1.36 5.80 3.17
N ILE A 134 1.51 6.49 2.05
CA ILE A 134 1.16 5.95 0.73
C ILE A 134 2.37 6.03 -0.19
N MET A 135 2.81 4.86 -0.67
CA MET A 135 3.83 4.74 -1.70
C MET A 135 3.18 4.63 -3.08
N TYR A 136 3.73 5.32 -4.07
CA TYR A 136 3.22 5.32 -5.44
C TYR A 136 4.35 5.59 -6.43
N ILE A 137 4.13 5.25 -7.70
CA ILE A 137 5.10 5.49 -8.77
C ILE A 137 4.84 6.84 -9.42
N SER A 138 5.86 7.68 -9.52
CA SER A 138 5.86 8.98 -10.20
C SER A 138 7.21 9.19 -10.88
N GLN A 139 7.23 9.77 -12.09
CA GLN A 139 8.47 10.07 -12.82
C GLN A 139 9.47 8.88 -12.88
N HIS A 140 8.96 7.67 -13.13
CA HIS A 140 9.77 6.42 -13.14
C HIS A 140 10.52 6.12 -11.83
N ARG A 141 10.04 6.61 -10.69
CA ARG A 141 10.60 6.31 -9.37
C ARG A 141 9.48 6.08 -8.35
N TYR A 142 9.81 5.41 -7.25
CA TYR A 142 8.89 5.29 -6.13
C TYR A 142 8.94 6.59 -5.33
N THR A 143 7.78 7.04 -4.90
CA THR A 143 7.59 8.24 -4.09
C THR A 143 6.67 7.89 -2.95
N ILE A 144 6.87 8.53 -1.80
CA ILE A 144 6.03 8.35 -0.62
C ILE A 144 5.40 9.69 -0.21
N GLU A 145 4.14 9.64 0.19
CA GLU A 145 3.44 10.76 0.83
C GLU A 145 3.03 10.38 2.26
N ARG A 146 2.91 11.40 3.14
CA ARG A 146 2.43 11.28 4.52
C ARG A 146 3.27 10.35 5.42
N MET A 147 4.56 10.24 5.12
CA MET A 147 5.52 9.59 6.00
C MET A 147 5.97 10.58 7.08
N PRO A 148 5.89 10.24 8.38
CA PRO A 148 6.25 11.15 9.47
C PRO A 148 7.68 11.69 9.39
N ASP A 149 8.62 10.86 8.92
CA ASP A 149 10.07 11.18 8.86
C ASP A 149 10.61 11.38 7.44
N ALA A 150 9.76 11.64 6.43
CA ALA A 150 10.25 11.80 5.06
C ALA A 150 11.01 13.12 4.88
N TYR A 151 12.33 13.07 5.06
CA TYR A 151 13.31 14.10 4.72
C TYR A 151 13.41 14.40 3.19
N GLY A 152 12.61 13.78 2.33
CA GLY A 152 12.85 13.80 0.87
C GLY A 152 11.63 13.80 -0.05
N ALA A 153 10.41 14.04 0.43
CA ALA A 153 9.29 14.24 -0.51
C ALA A 153 9.52 15.56 -1.28
N PRO A 154 9.48 15.57 -2.63
CA PRO A 154 9.56 16.81 -3.38
C PRO A 154 8.43 17.73 -2.93
N LYS A 155 8.80 18.92 -2.46
CA LYS A 155 7.84 19.99 -2.18
C LYS A 155 7.26 20.42 -3.52
N THR A 156 6.02 20.03 -3.79
CA THR A 156 5.16 20.77 -4.72
C THR A 156 4.64 22.01 -4.03
#